data_AF-A0A2P2GT93-F1
#
_entry.id   AF-A0A2P2GT93-F1
#
_cell.length_a   1.000
_cell.length_b   1.000
_cell.length_c   1.000
_cell.angle_alpha   90.00
_cell.angle_beta   90.00
_cell.angle_gamma   90.00
#
_symmetry.space_group_name_H-M   'P 1'
#
loop_
_entity.id
_entity.type
_entity.pdbx_description
1 polymer ?
#
loop_
_entity_poly.entity_id
_entity_poly.type
_entity_poly.pdbx_seq_one_letter_code
_entity_poly.pdbx_strand_id
1 'polypeptide(L)'
;MQLARRTVLLAAGAASAALAVAAPGTAAAAGPLPPAGPHTGDNPVVRENLAEGSDEWGIGPRETCGVDPRHPEIQGYAAAASVEPGQDLALRVSARGERTCTVEVYRLGHYGGDRARHLLTAEDVPADGRTWKTRVPASWVSGLFLAVLTTSGGHRAYTPFVVREPARRSDVLAVVPLSYAGRRPYPGLGMPGTLGTDASTARWLEEAGYDVTYATEEDVRKGRVRPARYGAVVHPSATALPRPLALAEPGHADERTRSEAAALLDGLLD
;
A
#
# COMPACT_ATOMS: atom_id res chain seq x y z
N MET A 1 -16.87 31.79 11.56
CA MET A 1 -17.06 30.77 10.52
C MET A 1 -16.48 31.27 9.20
N GLN A 2 -15.40 30.67 8.71
CA GLN A 2 -14.96 30.77 7.32
C GLN A 2 -14.34 29.43 6.93
N LEU A 3 -14.70 28.90 5.76
CA LEU A 3 -14.26 27.59 5.28
C LEU A 3 -12.87 27.72 4.63
N ALA A 4 -11.87 27.07 5.21
CA ALA A 4 -10.52 27.04 4.65
C ALA A 4 -10.48 26.20 3.35
N ARG A 5 -10.15 26.85 2.23
CA ARG A 5 -9.85 26.17 0.96
C ARG A 5 -8.56 25.35 1.14
N ARG A 6 -8.59 24.07 0.77
CA ARG A 6 -7.45 23.15 0.82
C ARG A 6 -6.90 22.94 -0.59
N THR A 7 -5.57 22.96 -0.74
CA THR A 7 -4.89 22.73 -2.02
C THR A 7 -4.58 21.24 -2.19
N VAL A 8 -4.85 20.71 -3.38
CA VAL A 8 -4.35 19.43 -3.87
C VAL A 8 -3.14 19.74 -4.77
N LEU A 9 -2.00 19.08 -4.57
CA LEU A 9 -0.85 19.24 -5.46
C LEU A 9 -0.99 18.32 -6.68
N LEU A 10 -0.98 18.95 -7.87
CA LEU A 10 -0.63 18.31 -9.14
C LEU A 10 0.75 18.84 -9.52
N ALA A 11 1.69 17.95 -9.85
CA ALA A 11 3.00 18.34 -10.35
C ALA A 11 2.93 18.60 -11.87
N ALA A 12 3.49 19.72 -12.32
CA ALA A 12 3.64 20.07 -13.73
C ALA A 12 5.10 20.45 -14.02
N GLY A 13 5.62 20.02 -15.18
CA GLY A 13 7.01 20.23 -15.59
C GLY A 13 7.33 21.66 -16.01
N ALA A 14 8.63 21.98 -16.09
CA ALA A 14 9.13 23.34 -16.27
C ALA A 14 9.43 23.71 -17.73
N ALA A 15 9.20 24.98 -18.08
CA ALA A 15 9.84 25.70 -19.18
C ALA A 15 9.86 27.22 -18.86
N SER A 16 10.94 27.91 -19.25
CA SER A 16 11.16 29.36 -19.05
C SER A 16 10.72 30.16 -20.30
N ALA A 17 10.63 31.50 -20.37
CA ALA A 17 10.97 32.62 -19.48
C ALA A 17 10.17 33.89 -19.87
N ALA A 18 10.03 34.87 -18.96
CA ALA A 18 9.85 36.31 -19.28
C ALA A 18 10.11 37.21 -18.06
N LEU A 19 10.75 38.38 -18.24
CA LEU A 19 10.97 39.39 -17.19
C LEU A 19 9.87 40.48 -17.16
N ALA A 20 9.53 40.97 -15.96
CA ALA A 20 8.79 42.23 -15.75
C ALA A 20 9.17 42.91 -14.42
N VAL A 21 8.97 44.22 -14.32
CA VAL A 21 9.61 45.17 -13.38
C VAL A 21 8.62 46.31 -13.07
N ALA A 22 8.45 46.85 -11.84
CA ALA A 22 8.90 46.45 -10.50
C ALA A 22 8.16 47.24 -9.39
N ALA A 23 8.40 46.88 -8.12
CA ALA A 23 8.20 47.66 -6.88
C ALA A 23 6.77 47.94 -6.35
N PRO A 24 6.59 48.28 -5.05
CA PRO A 24 7.34 47.85 -3.87
C PRO A 24 6.43 47.27 -2.76
N GLY A 25 6.97 46.36 -1.95
CA GLY A 25 6.31 45.91 -0.72
C GLY A 25 7.09 44.76 -0.09
N THR A 26 7.55 44.95 1.15
CA THR A 26 8.34 43.94 1.88
C THR A 26 7.46 42.82 2.41
N ALA A 27 6.89 42.02 1.51
CA ALA A 27 6.64 40.63 1.82
C ALA A 27 8.01 39.96 1.91
N ALA A 28 8.45 39.62 3.13
CA ALA A 28 9.45 38.58 3.28
C ALA A 28 8.85 37.34 2.63
N ALA A 29 9.33 37.00 1.42
CA ALA A 29 8.94 35.77 0.78
C ALA A 29 9.29 34.66 1.76
N ALA A 30 8.27 33.99 2.30
CA ALA A 30 8.48 32.74 2.97
C ALA A 30 9.15 31.85 1.92
N GLY A 31 10.45 31.62 2.07
CA GLY A 31 11.17 30.68 1.23
C GLY A 31 10.45 29.34 1.26
N PRO A 32 10.71 28.45 0.29
CA PRO A 32 10.26 27.07 0.42
C PRO A 32 10.57 26.62 1.84
N LEU A 33 9.56 26.10 2.56
CA LEU A 33 9.85 25.37 3.78
C LEU A 33 10.98 24.42 3.42
N PRO A 34 12.12 24.41 4.14
CA PRO A 34 13.10 23.36 3.88
C PRO A 34 12.32 22.05 3.95
N PRO A 35 12.54 21.10 3.02
CA PRO A 35 12.02 19.77 3.24
C PRO A 35 12.47 19.42 4.65
N ALA A 36 11.51 19.10 5.53
CA ALA A 36 11.87 18.53 6.81
C ALA A 36 12.67 17.29 6.43
N GLY A 37 13.99 17.35 6.63
CA GLY A 37 14.84 16.21 6.39
C GLY A 37 14.22 15.05 7.16
N PRO A 38 14.07 13.86 6.55
CA PRO A 38 13.38 12.74 7.19
C PRO A 38 13.90 12.63 8.62
N HIS A 39 13.02 12.53 9.62
CA HIS A 39 13.44 12.51 11.03
C HIS A 39 14.63 11.55 11.22
N THR A 40 15.86 12.10 11.32
CA THR A 40 17.12 11.33 11.38
C THR A 40 17.40 10.80 12.80
N GLY A 41 16.33 10.45 13.50
CA GLY A 41 16.33 9.77 14.79
C GLY A 41 15.91 8.30 14.64
N ASP A 42 15.29 7.77 15.69
CA ASP A 42 14.75 6.41 15.69
C ASP A 42 13.46 6.31 14.83
N ASN A 43 13.61 6.18 13.51
CA ASN A 43 12.50 5.87 12.60
C ASN A 43 12.24 4.34 12.59
N PRO A 44 11.11 3.85 13.15
CA PRO A 44 10.79 2.42 13.17
C PRO A 44 10.60 1.82 11.77
N VAL A 45 10.21 2.64 10.77
CA VAL A 45 10.04 2.20 9.38
C VAL A 45 11.39 1.92 8.73
N VAL A 46 12.43 2.73 9.02
CA VAL A 46 13.80 2.44 8.55
C VAL A 46 14.31 1.14 9.18
N ARG A 47 14.09 0.94 10.49
CA ARG A 47 14.44 -0.34 11.15
C ARG A 47 13.67 -1.54 10.62
N GLU A 48 12.38 -1.38 10.32
CA GLU A 48 11.54 -2.45 9.75
C GLU A 48 12.07 -2.88 8.37
N ASN A 49 12.51 -1.93 7.55
CA ASN A 49 13.06 -2.22 6.22
C ASN A 49 14.49 -2.81 6.21
N LEU A 50 15.11 -2.99 7.37
CA LEU A 50 16.34 -3.78 7.53
C LEU A 50 16.06 -5.29 7.74
N ALA A 51 14.79 -5.68 7.93
CA ALA A 51 14.41 -7.08 8.03
C ALA A 51 14.43 -7.77 6.66
N GLU A 52 14.58 -9.09 6.68
CA GLU A 52 14.55 -9.95 5.49
C GLU A 52 13.25 -9.77 4.71
N GLY A 53 13.38 -9.50 3.40
CA GLY A 53 12.28 -9.33 2.47
C GLY A 53 11.79 -10.65 1.90
N SER A 54 10.68 -10.60 1.14
CA SER A 54 10.12 -11.76 0.46
C SER A 54 9.14 -11.34 -0.64
N ASP A 55 9.26 -11.94 -1.82
CA ASP A 55 8.34 -11.85 -2.95
C ASP A 55 7.36 -13.04 -3.07
N GLU A 56 7.50 -14.03 -2.18
CA GLU A 56 6.71 -15.28 -2.09
C GLU A 56 5.20 -15.05 -1.90
N TRP A 57 4.77 -13.83 -1.65
CA TRP A 57 3.36 -13.42 -1.61
C TRP A 57 2.69 -13.36 -2.99
N GLY A 58 3.46 -13.29 -4.08
CA GLY A 58 2.93 -13.18 -5.45
C GLY A 58 2.20 -14.43 -5.97
N ILE A 59 1.69 -14.37 -7.20
CA ILE A 59 1.22 -15.55 -7.95
C ILE A 59 2.41 -16.11 -8.74
N GLY A 60 2.59 -17.44 -8.74
CA GLY A 60 3.69 -18.12 -9.41
C GLY A 60 4.64 -18.86 -8.45
N PRO A 61 5.13 -18.23 -7.36
CA PRO A 61 5.89 -18.92 -6.32
C PRO A 61 5.14 -20.15 -5.79
N ARG A 62 5.87 -21.24 -5.53
CA ARG A 62 5.32 -22.53 -5.06
C ARG A 62 4.20 -23.09 -5.96
N GLU A 63 4.29 -22.86 -7.27
CA GLU A 63 3.28 -23.27 -8.27
C GLU A 63 1.88 -22.67 -8.04
N THR A 64 1.79 -21.56 -7.29
CA THR A 64 0.51 -20.90 -7.01
C THR A 64 -0.08 -20.22 -8.24
N CYS A 65 -1.41 -20.28 -8.36
CA CYS A 65 -2.18 -19.67 -9.44
C CYS A 65 -3.15 -18.61 -8.89
N GLY A 66 -3.65 -17.74 -9.78
CA GLY A 66 -4.76 -16.84 -9.44
C GLY A 66 -6.10 -17.58 -9.34
N VAL A 67 -7.16 -16.86 -9.00
CA VAL A 67 -8.55 -17.37 -8.96
C VAL A 67 -9.36 -16.93 -10.18
N ASP A 68 -10.41 -17.68 -10.53
CA ASP A 68 -11.38 -17.25 -11.54
C ASP A 68 -12.03 -15.90 -11.14
N PRO A 69 -11.97 -14.85 -11.98
CA PRO A 69 -12.46 -13.52 -11.58
C PRO A 69 -13.96 -13.40 -11.31
N ARG A 70 -14.77 -14.37 -11.75
CA ARG A 70 -16.23 -14.42 -11.62
C ARG A 70 -16.68 -15.45 -10.58
N HIS A 71 -15.93 -16.54 -10.43
CA HIS A 71 -16.30 -17.72 -9.65
C HIS A 71 -15.16 -18.23 -8.74
N PRO A 72 -14.50 -17.34 -7.97
CA PRO A 72 -13.19 -17.60 -7.37
C PRO A 72 -13.17 -18.84 -6.47
N GLU A 73 -12.10 -19.62 -6.61
CA GLU A 73 -11.83 -20.84 -5.85
C GLU A 73 -11.58 -20.52 -4.37
N ILE A 74 -11.00 -19.35 -4.08
CA ILE A 74 -10.90 -18.78 -2.74
C ILE A 74 -11.11 -17.27 -2.78
N GLN A 75 -11.80 -16.74 -1.78
CA GLN A 75 -11.97 -15.31 -1.56
C GLN A 75 -12.02 -15.00 -0.07
N GLY A 76 -11.68 -13.78 0.32
CA GLY A 76 -11.80 -13.36 1.69
C GLY A 76 -11.86 -11.85 1.87
N TYR A 77 -12.07 -11.44 3.12
CA TYR A 77 -11.96 -10.05 3.55
C TYR A 77 -11.66 -9.96 5.05
N ALA A 78 -10.96 -8.90 5.43
CA ALA A 78 -10.78 -8.53 6.83
C ALA A 78 -12.09 -7.89 7.34
N ALA A 79 -12.50 -8.23 8.56
CA ALA A 79 -13.71 -7.69 9.19
C ALA A 79 -13.58 -6.21 9.58
N ALA A 80 -12.37 -5.64 9.50
CA ALA A 80 -12.11 -4.21 9.52
C ALA A 80 -11.03 -3.88 8.49
N ALA A 81 -11.14 -2.73 7.83
CA ALA A 81 -10.13 -2.23 6.89
C ALA A 81 -8.79 -1.89 7.57
N SER A 82 -8.80 -1.68 8.90
CA SER A 82 -7.59 -1.48 9.70
C SER A 82 -7.72 -1.97 11.13
N VAL A 83 -6.57 -2.25 11.72
CA VAL A 83 -6.38 -2.72 13.11
C VAL A 83 -5.18 -2.01 13.74
N GLU A 84 -5.14 -1.93 15.06
CA GLU A 84 -3.95 -1.47 15.82
C GLU A 84 -3.12 -2.68 16.31
N PRO A 85 -1.83 -2.51 16.58
CA PRO A 85 -1.05 -3.47 17.36
C PRO A 85 -1.77 -3.77 18.68
N GLY A 86 -1.92 -5.04 19.04
CA GLY A 86 -2.76 -5.43 20.17
C GLY A 86 -4.28 -5.33 19.90
N GLN A 87 -4.72 -5.43 18.64
CA GLN A 87 -6.09 -5.80 18.28
C GLN A 87 -6.12 -7.18 17.61
N ASP A 88 -7.32 -7.71 17.39
CA ASP A 88 -7.51 -8.95 16.65
C ASP A 88 -7.65 -8.63 15.16
N LEU A 89 -6.78 -9.21 14.32
CA LEU A 89 -7.05 -9.31 12.89
C LEU A 89 -8.08 -10.42 12.70
N ALA A 90 -9.29 -10.04 12.32
CA ALA A 90 -10.38 -10.97 12.02
C ALA A 90 -10.55 -11.09 10.50
N LEU A 91 -10.39 -12.29 9.96
CA LEU A 91 -10.57 -12.59 8.54
C LEU A 91 -11.79 -13.50 8.34
N ARG A 92 -12.50 -13.30 7.24
CA ARG A 92 -13.54 -14.24 6.77
C ARG A 92 -13.12 -14.76 5.40
N VAL A 93 -12.97 -16.06 5.30
CA VAL A 93 -12.47 -16.74 4.10
C VAL A 93 -13.51 -17.75 3.62
N SER A 94 -13.70 -17.83 2.31
CA SER A 94 -14.58 -18.81 1.66
C SER A 94 -13.86 -19.42 0.48
N ALA A 95 -13.65 -20.74 0.52
CA ALA A 95 -13.10 -21.53 -0.57
C ALA A 95 -14.14 -22.50 -1.13
N ARG A 96 -14.05 -22.81 -2.43
CA ARG A 96 -14.95 -23.73 -3.13
C ARG A 96 -14.39 -25.14 -3.06
N GLY A 97 -15.09 -26.04 -2.39
CA GLY A 97 -14.69 -27.45 -2.26
C GLY A 97 -13.69 -27.73 -1.13
N GLU A 98 -13.07 -26.70 -0.55
CA GLU A 98 -12.10 -26.83 0.54
C GLU A 98 -12.65 -26.31 1.88
N ARG A 99 -12.31 -26.97 2.99
CA ARG A 99 -12.78 -26.61 4.34
C ARG A 99 -11.82 -25.68 5.09
N THR A 100 -10.54 -25.74 4.73
CA THR A 100 -9.46 -24.95 5.30
C THR A 100 -8.57 -24.40 4.18
N CYS A 101 -7.76 -23.41 4.51
CA CYS A 101 -6.72 -22.86 3.65
C CYS A 101 -5.51 -22.45 4.49
N THR A 102 -4.39 -22.15 3.83
CA THR A 102 -3.26 -21.46 4.47
C THR A 102 -3.46 -19.96 4.35
N VAL A 103 -3.17 -19.23 5.43
CA VAL A 103 -3.09 -17.76 5.45
C VAL A 103 -1.68 -17.34 5.82
N GLU A 104 -1.01 -16.64 4.92
CA GLU A 104 0.26 -15.95 5.18
C GLU A 104 -0.02 -14.43 5.30
N VAL A 105 0.63 -13.74 6.23
CA VAL A 105 0.51 -12.28 6.38
C VAL A 105 1.84 -11.62 6.06
N TYR A 106 1.78 -10.63 5.18
CA TYR A 106 2.90 -9.83 4.74
C TYR A 106 2.66 -8.35 5.06
N ARG A 107 3.71 -7.62 5.45
CA ARG A 107 3.73 -6.14 5.44
C ARG A 107 4.39 -5.69 4.14
N LEU A 108 3.69 -4.92 3.32
CA LEU A 108 4.24 -4.34 2.09
C LEU A 108 5.12 -3.13 2.44
N GLY A 109 6.25 -2.95 1.74
CA GLY A 109 7.30 -1.98 2.09
C GLY A 109 8.51 -2.07 1.17
N HIS A 110 9.66 -1.51 1.57
CA HIS A 110 10.87 -1.49 0.73
C HIS A 110 11.69 -2.80 0.81
N TYR A 111 12.12 -3.21 2.01
CA TYR A 111 12.90 -4.44 2.31
C TYR A 111 13.96 -4.80 1.25
N GLY A 112 14.93 -3.90 1.03
CA GLY A 112 16.02 -4.11 0.07
C GLY A 112 15.63 -4.20 -1.41
N GLY A 113 14.33 -4.11 -1.73
CA GLY A 113 13.78 -4.28 -3.09
C GLY A 113 12.68 -5.33 -3.19
N ASP A 114 12.57 -6.24 -2.22
CA ASP A 114 11.71 -7.44 -2.23
C ASP A 114 10.21 -7.15 -2.00
N ARG A 115 9.88 -5.88 -1.74
CA ARG A 115 8.51 -5.31 -1.74
C ARG A 115 7.60 -5.72 -0.59
N ALA A 116 7.91 -6.79 0.13
CA ALA A 116 7.21 -7.19 1.33
C ALA A 116 8.12 -7.92 2.31
N ARG A 117 7.63 -8.09 3.55
CA ARG A 117 8.19 -8.98 4.56
C ARG A 117 7.11 -9.95 5.03
N HIS A 118 7.44 -11.23 5.10
CA HIS A 118 6.60 -12.25 5.70
C HIS A 118 6.61 -12.14 7.24
N LEU A 119 5.43 -12.21 7.87
CA LEU A 119 5.27 -11.97 9.32
C LEU A 119 4.55 -13.09 10.08
N LEU A 120 3.73 -13.90 9.42
CA LEU A 120 2.91 -14.94 10.04
C LEU A 120 2.44 -15.94 8.99
N THR A 121 2.65 -17.23 9.23
CA THR A 121 1.89 -18.31 8.57
C THR A 121 0.87 -18.88 9.55
N ALA A 122 -0.34 -19.17 9.06
CA ALA A 122 -1.36 -19.92 9.77
C ALA A 122 -1.94 -20.99 8.84
N GLU A 123 -1.76 -22.25 9.22
CA GLU A 123 -2.36 -23.41 8.55
C GLU A 123 -3.77 -23.69 9.11
N ASP A 124 -4.52 -24.55 8.43
CA ASP A 124 -5.87 -24.99 8.82
C ASP A 124 -6.89 -23.87 9.13
N VAL A 125 -6.72 -22.70 8.49
CA VAL A 125 -7.65 -21.56 8.67
C VAL A 125 -9.01 -21.90 8.05
N PRO A 126 -10.14 -21.79 8.79
CA PRO A 126 -11.46 -22.11 8.26
C PRO A 126 -11.82 -21.31 7.00
N ALA A 127 -12.10 -22.03 5.92
CA ALA A 127 -12.45 -21.50 4.61
C ALA A 127 -13.93 -21.72 4.25
N ASP A 128 -14.80 -21.92 5.25
CA ASP A 128 -16.25 -22.14 5.10
C ASP A 128 -17.10 -20.89 5.39
N GLY A 129 -16.48 -19.71 5.35
CA GLY A 129 -17.13 -18.42 5.60
C GLY A 129 -17.21 -18.01 7.07
N ARG A 130 -16.76 -18.86 8.01
CA ARG A 130 -16.57 -18.48 9.42
C ARG A 130 -15.48 -17.41 9.57
N THR A 131 -15.51 -16.72 10.70
CA THR A 131 -14.49 -15.73 11.06
C THR A 131 -13.34 -16.40 11.79
N TRP A 132 -12.15 -16.41 11.17
CA TRP A 132 -10.91 -16.70 11.85
C TRP A 132 -10.34 -15.42 12.49
N LYS A 133 -9.54 -15.57 13.54
CA LYS A 133 -8.89 -14.45 14.22
C LYS A 133 -7.45 -14.80 14.57
N THR A 134 -6.57 -13.83 14.42
CA THR A 134 -5.22 -13.84 15.01
C THR A 134 -4.93 -12.52 15.71
N ARG A 135 -3.97 -12.54 16.63
CA ARG A 135 -3.56 -11.36 17.38
C ARG A 135 -2.54 -10.56 16.58
N VAL A 136 -2.75 -9.26 16.39
CA VAL A 136 -1.73 -8.36 15.83
C VAL A 136 -0.65 -8.15 16.90
N PRO A 137 0.60 -8.59 16.69
CA PRO A 137 1.68 -8.40 17.66
C PRO A 137 2.00 -6.91 17.89
N ALA A 138 2.43 -6.57 19.09
CA ALA A 138 2.85 -5.20 19.44
C ALA A 138 4.10 -4.73 18.66
N SER A 139 4.84 -5.66 18.04
CA SER A 139 6.03 -5.39 17.23
C SER A 139 5.75 -5.05 15.77
N TRP A 140 4.51 -5.18 15.29
CA TRP A 140 4.19 -4.85 13.90
C TRP A 140 4.15 -3.33 13.70
N VAL A 141 5.10 -2.82 12.92
CA VAL A 141 5.20 -1.40 12.55
C VAL A 141 4.05 -1.02 11.60
N SER A 142 3.50 0.20 11.76
CA SER A 142 2.41 0.70 10.92
C SER A 142 2.73 0.55 9.42
N GLY A 143 1.76 0.15 8.61
CA GLY A 143 1.99 -0.25 7.23
C GLY A 143 0.72 -0.61 6.48
N LEU A 144 0.89 -0.84 5.18
CA LEU A 144 -0.06 -1.57 4.34
C LEU A 144 0.27 -3.07 4.42
N PHE A 145 -0.72 -3.90 4.74
CA PHE A 145 -0.56 -5.33 4.95
C PHE A 145 -1.44 -6.12 3.99
N LEU A 146 -0.99 -7.34 3.69
CA LEU A 146 -1.65 -8.27 2.79
C LEU A 146 -1.76 -9.63 3.48
N ALA A 147 -2.99 -10.09 3.72
CA ALA A 147 -3.23 -11.50 4.00
C ALA A 147 -3.36 -12.24 2.66
N VAL A 148 -2.51 -13.24 2.46
CA VAL A 148 -2.45 -14.11 1.28
C VAL A 148 -3.14 -15.41 1.64
N LEU A 149 -4.22 -15.72 0.92
CA LEU A 149 -5.08 -16.87 1.15
C LEU A 149 -4.74 -17.89 0.06
N THR A 150 -4.20 -19.06 0.44
CA THR A 150 -3.78 -20.10 -0.52
C THR A 150 -4.52 -21.40 -0.22
N THR A 151 -5.19 -21.98 -1.23
CA THR A 151 -5.84 -23.30 -1.08
C THR A 151 -4.84 -24.45 -1.21
N SER A 152 -5.23 -25.67 -0.84
CA SER A 152 -4.38 -26.86 -1.02
C SER A 152 -4.08 -27.15 -2.50
N GLY A 153 -4.98 -26.76 -3.41
CA GLY A 153 -4.77 -26.75 -4.85
C GLY A 153 -4.03 -25.53 -5.40
N GLY A 154 -3.32 -24.75 -4.57
CA GLY A 154 -2.45 -23.64 -5.00
C GLY A 154 -3.16 -22.35 -5.43
N HIS A 155 -4.49 -22.28 -5.38
CA HIS A 155 -5.25 -21.10 -5.80
C HIS A 155 -5.10 -19.99 -4.76
N ARG A 156 -4.78 -18.77 -5.22
CA ARG A 156 -4.39 -17.65 -4.37
C ARG A 156 -5.29 -16.43 -4.56
N ALA A 157 -5.79 -15.93 -3.44
CA ALA A 157 -6.48 -14.64 -3.35
C ALA A 157 -5.94 -13.83 -2.16
N TYR A 158 -6.27 -12.55 -2.12
CA TYR A 158 -5.70 -11.60 -1.17
C TYR A 158 -6.76 -10.94 -0.31
N THR A 159 -6.29 -10.31 0.76
CA THR A 159 -7.09 -9.47 1.63
C THR A 159 -6.20 -8.37 2.19
N PRO A 160 -6.24 -7.15 1.63
CA PRO A 160 -5.48 -6.02 2.13
C PRO A 160 -6.12 -5.42 3.39
N PHE A 161 -5.28 -4.96 4.30
CA PHE A 161 -5.67 -4.22 5.50
C PHE A 161 -4.53 -3.27 5.92
N VAL A 162 -4.83 -2.32 6.80
CA VAL A 162 -3.81 -1.41 7.37
C VAL A 162 -3.57 -1.73 8.84
N VAL A 163 -2.31 -1.81 9.26
CA VAL A 163 -1.97 -1.68 10.68
C VAL A 163 -1.71 -0.21 10.95
N ARG A 164 -2.63 0.42 11.69
CA ARG A 164 -2.58 1.84 12.03
C ARG A 164 -1.94 2.04 13.40
N GLU A 165 -1.30 3.19 13.60
CA GLU A 165 -0.63 3.53 14.86
C GLU A 165 -0.96 4.98 15.30
N PRO A 166 -2.21 5.26 15.71
CA PRO A 166 -2.73 6.62 15.90
C PRO A 166 -2.11 7.39 17.09
N ALA A 167 -1.39 6.68 17.97
CA ALA A 167 -0.68 7.25 19.12
C ALA A 167 0.71 7.78 18.74
N ARG A 168 1.36 7.17 17.74
CA ARG A 168 2.68 7.56 17.27
C ARG A 168 2.59 8.84 16.42
N ARG A 169 3.59 9.71 16.56
CA ARG A 169 3.80 10.85 15.66
C ARG A 169 4.69 10.41 14.51
N SER A 170 4.36 10.85 13.31
CA SER A 170 5.16 10.74 12.09
C SER A 170 5.09 12.03 11.30
N ASP A 171 6.04 12.27 10.40
CA ASP A 171 6.00 13.40 9.48
C ASP A 171 4.86 13.25 8.47
N VAL A 172 4.71 12.03 7.95
CA VAL A 172 3.80 11.67 6.88
C VAL A 172 2.68 10.76 7.38
N LEU A 173 1.46 11.01 6.93
CA LEU A 173 0.34 10.05 7.01
C LEU A 173 -0.03 9.56 5.60
N ALA A 174 0.13 8.27 5.34
CA ALA A 174 -0.40 7.62 4.14
C ALA A 174 -1.84 7.13 4.38
N VAL A 175 -2.79 7.62 3.56
CA VAL A 175 -4.22 7.28 3.67
C VAL A 175 -4.63 6.35 2.53
N VAL A 176 -4.77 5.06 2.85
CA VAL A 176 -5.02 3.98 1.87
C VAL A 176 -6.54 3.80 1.63
N PRO A 177 -7.02 3.74 0.37
CA PRO A 177 -8.44 3.67 0.01
C PRO A 177 -9.02 2.24 0.08
N LEU A 178 -9.17 1.69 1.29
CA LEU A 178 -9.69 0.32 1.50
C LEU A 178 -11.22 0.24 1.65
N SER A 179 -11.98 0.85 0.73
CA SER A 179 -13.44 1.10 0.88
C SER A 179 -14.35 -0.14 1.00
N TYR A 180 -13.90 -1.33 0.55
CA TYR A 180 -14.71 -2.57 0.57
C TYR A 180 -14.37 -3.45 1.78
N ALA A 181 -13.17 -3.29 2.34
CA ALA A 181 -12.73 -4.05 3.51
C ALA A 181 -13.64 -3.76 4.72
N GLY A 182 -13.85 -4.77 5.56
CA GLY A 182 -14.86 -4.78 6.62
C GLY A 182 -16.30 -5.04 6.17
N ARG A 183 -16.57 -5.27 4.87
CA ARG A 183 -17.93 -5.52 4.36
C ARG A 183 -18.07 -6.73 3.45
N ARG A 184 -17.13 -6.91 2.50
CA ARG A 184 -17.14 -8.00 1.51
C ARG A 184 -15.74 -8.17 0.90
N PRO A 185 -15.45 -9.30 0.22
CA PRO A 185 -14.30 -9.40 -0.67
C PRO A 185 -14.32 -8.32 -1.74
N TYR A 186 -13.13 -7.93 -2.20
CA TYR A 186 -12.99 -7.26 -3.49
C TYR A 186 -13.19 -8.29 -4.62
N PRO A 187 -13.61 -7.86 -5.83
CA PRO A 187 -13.70 -8.75 -7.00
C PRO A 187 -12.34 -9.36 -7.38
N GLY A 188 -12.38 -10.45 -8.15
CA GLY A 188 -11.18 -11.12 -8.64
C GLY A 188 -10.27 -11.59 -7.50
N LEU A 189 -9.01 -11.17 -7.53
CA LEU A 189 -7.97 -11.58 -6.58
C LEU A 189 -8.16 -11.03 -5.14
N GLY A 190 -9.29 -10.40 -4.79
CA GLY A 190 -9.53 -9.96 -3.40
C GLY A 190 -8.83 -8.65 -2.99
N MET A 191 -8.34 -7.86 -3.94
CA MET A 191 -7.71 -6.54 -3.73
C MET A 191 -8.31 -5.43 -4.62
N PRO A 192 -8.25 -4.15 -4.21
CA PRO A 192 -8.61 -3.04 -5.09
C PRO A 192 -7.59 -2.89 -6.22
N GLY A 193 -8.04 -2.48 -7.40
CA GLY A 193 -7.14 -2.20 -8.54
C GLY A 193 -6.14 -1.07 -8.31
N THR A 194 -6.31 -0.26 -7.24
CA THR A 194 -5.32 0.74 -6.83
C THR A 194 -4.20 0.17 -5.97
N LEU A 195 -4.35 -1.04 -5.40
CA LEU A 195 -3.43 -1.58 -4.39
C LEU A 195 -1.98 -1.59 -4.89
N GLY A 196 -1.79 -1.79 -6.19
CA GLY A 196 -0.48 -1.73 -6.82
C GLY A 196 0.17 -0.34 -6.70
N THR A 197 -0.53 0.72 -7.12
CA THR A 197 -0.09 2.11 -6.93
C THR A 197 0.09 2.45 -5.44
N ASP A 198 -0.82 1.94 -4.60
CA ASP A 198 -0.79 2.16 -3.15
C ASP A 198 0.49 1.58 -2.53
N ALA A 199 0.86 0.36 -2.91
CA ALA A 199 2.09 -0.31 -2.49
C ALA A 199 3.37 0.32 -3.09
N SER A 200 3.36 0.71 -4.37
CA SER A 200 4.52 1.41 -4.97
C SER A 200 4.80 2.76 -4.30
N THR A 201 3.77 3.53 -3.95
CA THR A 201 3.95 4.80 -3.21
C THR A 201 4.41 4.55 -1.78
N ALA A 202 3.88 3.52 -1.11
CA ALA A 202 4.36 3.11 0.20
C ALA A 202 5.86 2.77 0.13
N ARG A 203 6.26 1.92 -0.83
CA ARG A 203 7.66 1.56 -1.06
C ARG A 203 8.55 2.79 -1.23
N TRP A 204 8.15 3.75 -2.07
CA TRP A 204 8.92 4.97 -2.32
C TRP A 204 9.07 5.85 -1.07
N LEU A 205 8.01 6.00 -0.26
CA LEU A 205 8.08 6.73 1.01
C LEU A 205 9.06 6.07 2.00
N GLU A 206 9.01 4.74 2.10
CA GLU A 206 9.88 3.97 3.00
C GLU A 206 11.34 3.94 2.52
N GLU A 207 11.57 3.77 1.22
CA GLU A 207 12.87 3.80 0.55
C GLU A 207 13.58 5.15 0.66
N ALA A 208 12.83 6.25 0.59
CA ALA A 208 13.33 7.60 0.84
C ALA A 208 13.54 7.91 2.35
N GLY A 209 13.27 6.95 3.25
CA GLY A 209 13.49 7.08 4.69
C GLY A 209 12.49 7.98 5.43
N TYR A 210 11.36 8.33 4.82
CA TYR A 210 10.36 9.17 5.49
C TYR A 210 9.83 8.51 6.77
N ASP A 211 9.60 9.33 7.79
CA ASP A 211 8.80 8.91 8.91
C ASP A 211 7.32 8.90 8.49
N VAL A 212 6.77 7.71 8.25
CA VAL A 212 5.38 7.48 7.81
C VAL A 212 4.59 6.63 8.79
N THR A 213 3.29 6.93 8.93
CA THR A 213 2.27 6.02 9.47
C THR A 213 1.15 5.83 8.45
N TYR A 214 0.41 4.73 8.57
CA TYR A 214 -0.65 4.34 7.65
C TYR A 214 -2.01 4.36 8.35
N ALA A 215 -3.02 4.81 7.61
CA ALA A 215 -4.42 4.76 8.03
C ALA A 215 -5.32 4.49 6.82
N THR A 216 -6.56 4.10 7.06
CA THR A 216 -7.58 4.07 6.00
C THR A 216 -8.34 5.38 5.94
N GLU A 217 -8.96 5.65 4.79
CA GLU A 217 -9.98 6.70 4.64
C GLU A 217 -11.10 6.59 5.70
N GLU A 218 -11.45 5.37 6.13
CA GLU A 218 -12.44 5.16 7.18
C GLU A 218 -11.92 5.59 8.56
N ASP A 219 -10.63 5.41 8.86
CA ASP A 219 -10.05 5.86 10.13
C ASP A 219 -10.05 7.39 10.25
N VAL A 220 -9.76 8.08 9.15
CA VAL A 220 -9.87 9.54 9.06
C VAL A 220 -11.33 9.97 9.21
N ARG A 221 -12.26 9.34 8.47
CA ARG A 221 -13.70 9.64 8.52
C ARG A 221 -14.33 9.38 9.89
N LYS A 222 -13.88 8.34 10.61
CA LYS A 222 -14.29 8.02 11.99
C LYS A 222 -13.52 8.80 13.05
N GLY A 223 -12.55 9.65 12.68
CA GLY A 223 -11.76 10.45 13.61
C GLY A 223 -10.78 9.66 14.48
N ARG A 224 -10.52 8.38 14.15
CA ARG A 224 -9.52 7.52 14.81
C ARG A 224 -8.10 8.06 14.56
N VAL A 225 -7.87 8.59 13.36
CA VAL A 225 -6.66 9.31 12.97
C VAL A 225 -7.06 10.74 12.62
N ARG A 226 -6.27 11.73 13.05
CA ARG A 226 -6.51 13.15 12.78
C ARG A 226 -5.41 13.69 11.85
N PRO A 227 -5.68 13.88 10.54
CA PRO A 227 -4.66 14.32 9.58
C PRO A 227 -3.94 15.62 9.95
N ALA A 228 -4.58 16.51 10.70
CA ALA A 228 -3.97 17.76 11.20
C ALA A 228 -2.87 17.56 12.27
N ARG A 229 -2.48 16.32 12.59
CA ARG A 229 -1.33 15.99 13.46
C ARG A 229 -0.02 15.78 12.70
N TYR A 230 -0.08 15.66 11.37
CA TYR A 230 1.03 15.25 10.50
C TYR A 230 1.48 16.44 9.64
N GLY A 231 2.76 16.48 9.27
CA GLY A 231 3.33 17.51 8.41
C GLY A 231 2.87 17.38 6.96
N ALA A 232 2.71 16.14 6.48
CA ALA A 232 2.17 15.81 5.17
C ALA A 232 1.11 14.70 5.24
N VAL A 233 0.19 14.70 4.28
CA VAL A 233 -0.81 13.65 4.08
C VAL A 233 -0.73 13.20 2.63
N VAL A 234 -0.44 11.92 2.41
CA VAL A 234 -0.32 11.30 1.09
C VAL A 234 -1.54 10.41 0.85
N HIS A 235 -2.09 10.50 -0.35
CA HIS A 235 -3.11 9.58 -0.87
C HIS A 235 -2.45 8.75 -1.97
N PRO A 236 -1.97 7.53 -1.67
CA PRO A 236 -1.13 6.77 -2.59
C PRO A 236 -1.73 6.59 -4.00
N SER A 237 -2.96 6.09 -4.12
CA SER A 237 -3.70 5.99 -5.39
C SER A 237 -3.96 7.29 -6.15
N ALA A 238 -3.83 8.46 -5.51
CA ALA A 238 -4.00 9.78 -6.13
C ALA A 238 -2.64 10.46 -6.43
N THR A 239 -1.53 9.85 -6.04
CA THR A 239 -0.19 10.39 -6.25
C THR A 239 0.32 9.94 -7.61
N ALA A 240 0.37 10.85 -8.58
CA ALA A 240 0.96 10.60 -9.88
C ALA A 240 2.49 10.48 -9.76
N LEU A 241 2.98 9.29 -9.42
CA LEU A 241 4.39 8.97 -9.44
C LEU A 241 4.92 8.99 -10.89
N PRO A 242 6.16 9.46 -11.14
CA PRO A 242 6.83 9.19 -12.40
C PRO A 242 6.99 7.67 -12.56
N ARG A 243 6.36 7.10 -13.60
CA ARG A 243 6.45 5.66 -13.90
C ARG A 243 7.91 5.31 -14.26
N PRO A 244 8.52 4.38 -13.51
CA PRO A 244 8.84 3.10 -14.14
C PRO A 244 8.55 1.86 -13.26
N LEU A 245 7.89 2.02 -12.10
CA LEU A 245 7.45 0.89 -11.27
C LEU A 245 5.93 0.72 -11.28
N ALA A 246 5.43 0.23 -12.42
CA ALA A 246 4.33 -0.72 -12.34
C ALA A 246 4.83 -1.92 -11.53
N LEU A 247 4.05 -2.36 -10.53
CA LEU A 247 4.14 -3.76 -10.13
C LEU A 247 3.87 -4.59 -11.38
N ALA A 248 4.63 -5.65 -11.56
CA ALA A 248 4.39 -6.56 -12.67
C ALA A 248 2.96 -7.10 -12.54
N GLU A 249 2.07 -6.66 -13.42
CA GLU A 249 0.77 -7.31 -13.65
C GLU A 249 1.09 -8.79 -13.95
N PRO A 250 0.68 -9.75 -13.11
CA PRO A 250 1.05 -11.13 -13.30
C PRO A 250 0.31 -11.70 -14.52
N GLY A 251 0.99 -11.68 -15.66
CA GLY A 251 0.56 -12.32 -16.90
C GLY A 251 -0.28 -11.45 -17.84
N HIS A 252 0.39 -10.65 -18.67
CA HIS A 252 -0.02 -10.40 -20.07
C HIS A 252 1.22 -10.08 -20.92
N ALA A 253 1.89 -11.13 -21.40
CA ALA A 253 2.84 -11.02 -22.50
C ALA A 253 2.11 -11.40 -23.79
N ASP A 254 1.45 -10.42 -24.43
CA ASP A 254 1.07 -10.56 -25.84
C ASP A 254 2.32 -10.34 -26.71
N GLU A 255 2.53 -11.22 -27.67
CA GLU A 255 3.76 -11.26 -28.48
C GLU A 255 3.92 -10.01 -29.36
N ARG A 256 2.81 -9.29 -29.58
CA ARG A 256 2.76 -8.01 -30.30
C ARG A 256 3.50 -6.87 -29.59
N THR A 257 3.46 -6.83 -28.26
CA THR A 257 4.11 -5.76 -27.46
C THR A 257 5.64 -5.85 -27.48
N ARG A 258 6.20 -7.03 -27.76
CA ARG A 258 7.66 -7.23 -27.91
C ARG A 258 8.24 -6.50 -29.12
N SER A 259 7.48 -6.40 -30.21
CA SER A 259 7.94 -5.80 -31.47
C SER A 259 7.99 -4.28 -31.39
N GLU A 260 7.01 -3.65 -30.75
CA GLU A 260 6.94 -2.19 -30.60
C GLU A 260 7.95 -1.66 -29.57
N ALA A 261 8.29 -2.44 -28.53
CA ALA A 261 9.32 -2.08 -27.55
C ALA A 261 10.74 -2.04 -28.14
N ALA A 262 11.04 -2.84 -29.16
CA ALA A 262 12.35 -2.87 -29.81
C ALA A 262 12.62 -1.61 -30.65
N ALA A 263 11.57 -0.97 -31.20
CA ALA A 263 11.69 0.23 -32.04
C ALA A 263 11.81 1.54 -31.23
N LEU A 264 11.57 1.50 -29.91
CA LEU A 264 11.58 2.66 -29.01
C LEU A 264 12.86 2.77 -28.16
N LEU A 265 13.72 1.75 -28.16
CA LEU A 265 14.97 1.72 -27.40
C LEU A 265 16.17 2.34 -28.14
N ASP A 266 16.09 2.48 -29.46
CA ASP A 266 17.19 3.00 -30.31
C ASP A 266 17.25 4.54 -30.39
N GLY A 267 16.29 5.24 -29.75
CA GLY A 267 16.17 6.71 -29.76
C GLY A 267 16.40 7.40 -28.41
N LEU A 268 17.04 6.71 -27.46
CA LEU A 268 17.19 7.15 -26.06
C LEU A 268 18.62 6.96 -25.51
N LEU A 269 19.62 6.94 -26.41
CA LEU A 269 21.05 6.89 -26.12
C LEU A 269 21.87 7.85 -27.03
N ASP A 270 21.38 9.08 -27.21
CA ASP A 270 22.14 10.28 -27.61
C ASP A 270 21.64 11.49 -26.77
#